data_AF-A0A960WCZ3-F1
#
_entry.id   AF-A0A960WCZ3-F1
#
_cell.length_a   1.000
_cell.length_b   1.000
_cell.length_c   1.000
_cell.angle_alpha   90.00
_cell.angle_beta   90.00
_cell.angle_gamma   90.00
#
_symmetry.space_group_name_H-M   'P 1'
#
loop_
_entity.id
_entity.type
_entity.pdbx_description
1 polymer ?
#
loop_
_entity_poly.entity_id
_entity_poly.type
_entity_poly.pdbx_seq_one_letter_code
_entity_poly.pdbx_strand_id
1 'polypeptide(L)' 'MKIQVDVKLHAKAEEVVFVKEGHYIVKVHQPPVDGKANQRVIELLAKHLCMYLYFWGHVTGS' A
#
# COMPACT_ATOMS: atom_id res chain seq x y z
N MET A 1 -13.08 -4.92 6.89
CA MET A 1 -13.06 -4.20 5.59
C MET A 1 -12.35 -5.07 4.57
N LYS A 2 -12.72 -4.99 3.28
CA LYS A 2 -12.06 -5.70 2.18
C LYS A 2 -11.59 -4.68 1.14
N ILE A 3 -10.34 -4.81 0.69
CA ILE A 3 -9.76 -3.99 -0.37
C ILE A 3 -9.22 -4.91 -1.48
N GLN A 4 -9.14 -4.39 -2.70
CA GLN A 4 -8.50 -5.03 -3.84
C GLN A 4 -7.11 -4.44 -4.03
N VAL A 5 -6.12 -5.31 -4.27
CA VAL A 5 -4.72 -4.91 -4.44
C VAL A 5 -4.13 -5.64 -5.64
N ASP A 6 -3.69 -4.88 -6.63
CA ASP A 6 -2.91 -5.39 -7.76
C ASP A 6 -1.42 -5.21 -7.47
N VAL A 7 -0.66 -6.31 -7.49
CA VAL A 7 0.77 -6.28 -7.14
C VAL A 7 1.61 -6.29 -8.42
N LYS A 8 2.49 -5.28 -8.56
CA LYS A 8 3.51 -5.21 -9.61
C LYS A 8 4.86 -5.57 -9.01
N LEU A 9 5.34 -6.77 -9.34
CA LEU A 9 6.60 -7.32 -8.86
C LEU A 9 7.79 -6.74 -9.64
N HIS A 10 9.00 -6.88 -9.09
CA HIS A 10 10.27 -6.47 -9.72
C HIS A 10 10.30 -5.00 -10.17
N ALA A 11 9.55 -4.13 -9.48
CA ALA A 11 9.57 -2.72 -9.77
C ALA A 11 10.93 -2.11 -9.41
N LYS A 12 11.36 -1.11 -10.19
CA LYS A 12 12.59 -0.34 -9.91
C LYS A 12 12.44 0.55 -8.67
N ALA A 13 11.23 1.01 -8.40
CA ALA A 13 10.86 1.80 -7.24
C ALA A 13 9.59 1.23 -6.61
N GLU A 14 9.52 1.29 -5.29
CA GLU A 14 8.36 0.85 -4.51
C GLU A 14 7.37 1.99 -4.34
N GLU A 15 6.08 1.71 -4.56
CA GLU A 15 5.05 2.75 -4.60
C GLU A 15 3.67 2.14 -4.33
N VAL A 16 2.81 2.90 -3.65
CA VAL A 16 1.38 2.59 -3.49
C VAL A 16 0.59 3.63 -4.28
N VAL A 17 -0.14 3.16 -5.30
CA VAL A 17 -0.97 4.00 -6.16
C VAL A 17 -2.43 3.77 -5.81
N PHE A 18 -3.13 4.83 -5.41
CA PHE A 18 -4.58 4.81 -5.27
C PHE A 18 -5.24 4.83 -6.65
N VAL A 19 -6.13 3.87 -6.91
CA VAL A 19 -6.90 3.81 -8.16
C VAL A 19 -8.30 4.34 -7.93
N LYS A 20 -8.98 3.81 -6.92
CA LYS A 20 -10.32 4.19 -6.48
C LYS A 20 -10.56 3.66 -5.07
N GLU A 21 -11.70 4.01 -4.48
CA GLU A 21 -12.04 3.58 -3.12
C GLU A 21 -11.91 2.06 -2.97
N GLY A 22 -11.06 1.64 -2.03
CA GLY A 22 -10.79 0.23 -1.75
C GLY A 22 -9.97 -0.51 -2.82
N HIS A 23 -9.35 0.17 -3.80
CA HIS A 23 -8.52 -0.45 -4.83
C HIS A 23 -7.18 0.27 -5.02
N TYR A 24 -6.10 -0.50 -4.88
CA TYR A 24 -4.73 -0.01 -4.94
C TYR A 24 -3.86 -0.84 -5.89
N ILE A 25 -2.87 -0.21 -6.50
CA ILE A 25 -1.76 -0.90 -7.17
C ILE A 25 -0.53 -0.72 -6.29
N VAL A 26 0.12 -1.83 -5.91
CA VAL A 26 1.33 -1.82 -5.09
C VAL A 26 2.49 -2.34 -5.92
N LYS A 27 3.49 -1.48 -6.13
CA LYS A 27 4.74 -1.82 -6.80
C LYS A 27 5.74 -2.26 -5.73
N VAL A 28 6.26 -3.47 -5.86
CA VAL A 28 7.26 -4.05 -4.95
C VAL A 28 8.48 -4.53 -5.74
N HIS A 29 9.65 -4.45 -5.12
CA HIS A 29 10.88 -4.94 -5.73
C HIS A 29 11.01 -6.47 -5.61
N GLN A 30 10.49 -7.02 -4.51
CA GLN A 30 10.71 -8.39 -4.07
C GLN A 30 9.98 -9.38 -4.99
N PRO A 31 10.57 -10.56 -5.22
CA PRO A 31 9.92 -11.63 -5.97
C PRO A 31 8.74 -12.24 -5.19
N PRO A 32 7.81 -12.93 -5.87
CA PRO A 32 6.69 -13.65 -5.25
C PRO A 32 7.12 -15.01 -4.69
N VAL A 33 8.31 -15.09 -4.10
CA VAL A 33 8.92 -16.32 -3.59
C VAL A 33 8.93 -16.24 -2.07
N ASP A 34 8.57 -17.35 -1.40
CA ASP A 34 8.50 -17.46 0.06
C ASP A 34 7.65 -16.37 0.75
N GLY A 35 6.67 -15.79 0.05
CA GLY A 35 5.81 -14.75 0.59
C GLY A 35 6.48 -13.38 0.81
N LYS A 36 7.72 -13.17 0.35
CA LYS A 36 8.45 -11.90 0.51
C LYS A 36 7.70 -10.69 -0.07
N ALA A 37 7.13 -10.84 -1.27
CA ALA A 37 6.29 -9.81 -1.86
C ALA A 37 5.06 -9.49 -0.99
N ASN A 38 4.41 -10.51 -0.40
CA ASN A 38 3.22 -10.32 0.43
C ASN A 38 3.55 -9.51 1.69
N GLN A 39 4.65 -9.85 2.36
CA GLN A 39 5.14 -9.10 3.53
C GLN A 39 5.38 -7.64 3.17
N ARG A 40 6.07 -7.38 2.05
CA ARG A 40 6.34 -6.00 1.62
C ARG A 40 5.07 -5.21 1.28
N VAL A 41 4.11 -5.85 0.61
CA VAL A 41 2.81 -5.23 0.29
C VAL A 41 2.11 -4.78 1.59
N ILE A 42 2.11 -5.63 2.62
CA ILE A 42 1.49 -5.30 3.91
C ILE A 42 2.18 -4.10 4.56
N GLU A 43 3.51 -4.08 4.59
CA GLU A 43 4.28 -2.96 5.17
C GLU A 43 4.01 -1.62 4.47
N LEU A 44 4.01 -1.63 3.14
CA LEU A 44 3.77 -0.43 2.34
C LEU A 44 2.34 0.10 2.52
N LEU A 45 1.35 -0.79 2.50
CA LEU A 45 -0.04 -0.43 2.73
C LEU A 45 -0.28 0.06 4.16
N ALA A 46 0.32 -0.60 5.16
CA ALA A 46 0.21 -0.18 6.55
C ALA A 46 0.79 1.23 6.74
N LYS A 47 1.97 1.50 6.18
CA LYS A 47 2.59 2.83 6.25
C LYS A 47 1.71 3.89 5.56
N HIS A 48 1.22 3.58 4.37
CA HIS A 48 0.36 4.49 3.62
C HIS A 48 -0.92 4.80 4.40
N LEU A 49 -1.73 3.77 4.70
CA LEU A 49 -3.04 3.93 5.33
C LEU A 49 -2.96 4.45 6.77
N CYS A 50 -1.95 4.07 7.55
CA CYS A 50 -1.75 4.62 8.88
C CYS A 50 -1.40 6.11 8.81
N MET A 51 -0.53 6.53 7.90
CA MET A 51 -0.20 7.94 7.72
C MET A 51 -1.41 8.77 7.24
N TYR A 52 -2.28 8.21 6.41
CA TYR A 52 -3.55 8.86 6.05
C TYR A 52 -4.45 9.13 7.26
N LEU A 53 -4.53 8.22 8.23
CA LEU A 53 -5.33 8.42 9.45
C LEU A 53 -4.77 9.56 10.32
N TYR A 54 -3.45 9.69 10.43
CA TYR A 54 -2.83 10.81 11.15
C TYR A 54 -3.03 12.15 10.42
N PHE A 55 -2.95 12.17 9.10
CA PHE A 55 -3.10 13.40 8.33
C PHE A 55 -4.56 13.88 8.28
N TRP A 56 -5.52 12.97 8.09
CA TRP A 56 -6.95 13.32 8.09
C TRP A 56 -7.46 13.71 9.48
N GLY A 57 -7.04 13.00 10.54
CA GLY A 57 -7.47 13.30 11.91
C GLY A 57 -7.04 14.68 12.40
N HIS A 58 -5.93 15.23 11.87
CA HIS A 58 -5.45 16.56 12.23
C HIS A 58 -6.08 17.69 11.39
N VAL A 59 -6.53 17.39 10.16
CA VAL A 59 -7.13 18.39 9.26
C VAL A 59 -8.62 18.63 9.57
N THR A 60 -9.30 17.69 10.21
CA THR A 60 -10.70 17.85 10.66
C THR A 60 -10.84 18.33 12.11
N GLY A 61 -9.72 18.61 12.78
CA GLY A 61 -9.67 19.12 14.15
C GLY A 61 -9.18 20.56 14.20
N SER A 62 -9.96 21.50 13.67
CA SER A 62 -9.85 22.95 13.89
C SER A 62 -11.17 23.64 13.60
#